data_AF-A0A6A4H060-F1
#
_entry.id   AF-A0A6A4H060-F1
#
_cell.length_a   1.000
_cell.length_b   1.000
_cell.length_c   1.000
_cell.angle_alpha   90.00
_cell.angle_beta   90.00
_cell.angle_gamma   90.00
#
_symmetry.space_group_name_H-M   'P 1'
#
loop_
_entity.id
_entity.type
_entity.pdbx_description
1 polymer ?
#
loop_
_entity_poly.entity_id
_entity_poly.type
_entity_poly.pdbx_seq_one_letter_code
_entity_poly.pdbx_strand_id
1 'polypeptide(L)' 'DPLRLFLSGPGGTGKTHVVRAVKEVLRFFGLDHTIRFVAPTGTAANLIDGTTIHSGLGIAIKRDG' A
#
# COMPACT_ATOMS: atom_id res chain seq x y z
N ASP A 1 -20.04 -2.35 8.26
CA ASP A 1 -18.79 -3.13 8.10
C ASP A 1 -17.78 -2.39 7.24
N PRO A 2 -16.46 -2.57 7.48
CA PRO A 2 -15.43 -2.00 6.61
C PRO A 2 -15.35 -2.71 5.26
N LEU A 3 -15.04 -1.97 4.19
CA LEU A 3 -14.78 -2.54 2.86
C LEU A 3 -13.57 -3.48 2.90
N ARG A 4 -13.70 -4.68 2.34
CA ARG A 4 -12.61 -5.62 2.11
C ARG A 4 -12.55 -5.92 0.61
N LEU A 5 -11.47 -5.52 -0.05
CA LEU A 5 -11.29 -5.66 -1.49
C LEU A 5 -10.04 -6.47 -1.79
N PHE A 6 -10.17 -7.46 -2.68
CA PHE A 6 -9.03 -8.17 -3.27
C PHE A 6 -8.99 -7.89 -4.77
N LEU A 7 -7.92 -7.22 -5.22
CA LEU A 7 -7.71 -6.87 -6.63
C LEU A 7 -6.57 -7.70 -7.21
N SER A 8 -6.90 -8.65 -8.09
CA SER A 8 -5.95 -9.55 -8.75
C SER A 8 -5.94 -9.36 -10.27
N GLY A 9 -4.95 -9.95 -10.94
CA GLY A 9 -4.81 -9.95 -12.39
C GLY A 9 -3.34 -10.10 -12.81
N PRO A 10 -3.06 -10.41 -14.08
CA PRO A 10 -1.70 -10.54 -14.62
C PRO A 10 -0.81 -9.30 -14.40
N GLY A 11 0.51 -9.46 -14.55
CA GLY A 11 1.43 -8.32 -14.58
C GLY A 11 1.02 -7.29 -15.63
N GLY A 12 1.17 -6.00 -15.33
CA GLY A 12 0.87 -4.93 -16.29
C GLY A 12 -0.60 -4.48 -16.38
N THR A 13 -1.54 -5.08 -15.65
CA THR A 13 -2.98 -4.70 -15.70
C THR A 13 -3.36 -3.43 -14.92
N GLY A 14 -2.39 -2.64 -14.46
CA GLY A 14 -2.67 -1.36 -13.80
C GLY A 14 -3.11 -1.43 -12.31
N LYS A 15 -2.93 -2.56 -11.61
CA LYS A 15 -3.26 -2.65 -10.17
C LYS A 15 -2.59 -1.56 -9.32
N THR A 16 -1.31 -1.31 -9.55
CA THR A 16 -0.57 -0.22 -8.89
C THR A 16 -1.16 1.15 -9.20
N HIS A 17 -1.68 1.35 -10.41
CA HIS A 17 -2.36 2.58 -10.79
C HIS A 17 -3.67 2.78 -10.00
N VAL A 18 -4.46 1.71 -9.80
CA VAL A 18 -5.66 1.76 -8.95
C VAL A 18 -5.33 2.18 -7.52
N VAL A 19 -4.26 1.62 -6.93
CA VAL A 19 -3.80 1.99 -5.58
C VAL A 19 -3.46 3.49 -5.49
N ARG A 20 -2.75 4.03 -6.50
CA ARG A 20 -2.43 5.47 -6.58
C ARG A 20 -3.67 6.33 -6.80
N ALA A 21 -4.63 5.88 -7.61
CA ALA A 21 -5.87 6.62 -7.84
C ALA A 21 -6.68 6.78 -6.53
N VAL A 22 -6.73 5.75 -5.68
CA VAL A 22 -7.37 5.86 -4.35
C VAL A 22 -6.68 6.94 -3.49
N LYS A 23 -5.34 7.02 -3.52
CA LYS A 23 -4.59 8.08 -2.82
C LYS A 23 -4.99 9.47 -3.33
N GLU A 24 -5.03 9.66 -4.64
CA GLU A 24 -5.38 10.96 -5.24
C GLU A 24 -6.81 11.37 -4.94
N VAL A 25 -7.76 10.42 -4.93
CA VAL A 25 -9.14 10.68 -4.52
C VAL A 25 -9.19 11.14 -3.05
N LEU A 26 -8.50 10.45 -2.14
CA LEU A 26 -8.48 10.86 -0.73
C LEU A 26 -7.80 12.22 -0.54
N ARG A 27 -6.70 12.48 -1.26
CA ARG A 27 -6.03 13.77 -1.26
C ARG A 27 -6.93 14.89 -1.77
N PHE A 28 -7.71 14.65 -2.82
CA PHE A 28 -8.68 15.63 -3.34
C PHE A 28 -9.69 16.06 -2.26
N PHE A 29 -10.07 15.15 -1.37
CA PHE A 29 -10.94 15.44 -0.22
C PHE A 29 -10.19 15.85 1.06
N GLY A 30 -8.85 15.97 1.04
CA GLY A 30 -8.04 16.27 2.23
C GLY A 30 -7.97 15.14 3.27
N LEU A 31 -8.27 13.91 2.86
CA LEU A 31 -8.35 12.71 3.71
C LEU A 31 -7.17 11.75 3.51
N ASP A 32 -6.12 12.13 2.79
CA ASP A 32 -4.96 11.28 2.52
C ASP A 32 -4.18 10.88 3.79
N HIS A 33 -4.31 11.66 4.88
CA HIS A 33 -3.78 11.31 6.19
C HIS A 33 -4.47 10.08 6.85
N THR A 34 -5.63 9.66 6.34
CA THR A 34 -6.42 8.54 6.89
C THR A 34 -6.06 7.18 6.29
N ILE A 35 -5.18 7.15 5.28
CA ILE A 35 -4.79 5.93 4.57
C ILE A 35 -3.29 5.64 4.73
N ARG A 36 -2.95 4.35 4.85
CA ARG A 36 -1.56 3.87 4.85
C ARG A 36 -1.36 2.84 3.75
N PHE A 37 -0.43 3.12 2.84
CA PHE A 37 -0.01 2.18 1.80
C PHE A 37 1.15 1.32 2.29
N VAL A 38 1.01 0.01 2.13
CA VAL A 38 2.05 -0.97 2.50
C VAL A 38 2.30 -1.97 1.39
N ALA A 39 3.55 -2.44 1.27
CA ALA A 39 3.92 -3.51 0.36
C ALA A 39 4.93 -4.49 1.01
N PRO A 40 5.09 -5.72 0.47
CA PRO A 40 6.00 -6.70 1.06
C PRO A 40 7.49 -6.33 0.99
N THR A 41 7.92 -5.63 -0.06
CA THR A 41 9.33 -5.26 -0.30
C THR A 41 9.53 -3.75 -0.39
N GLY A 42 10.76 -3.29 -0.14
CA GLY A 42 11.10 -1.86 -0.20
C GLY A 42 10.84 -1.26 -1.59
N THR A 43 11.24 -1.94 -2.66
CA THR A 43 11.00 -1.47 -4.04
C THR A 43 9.51 -1.35 -4.35
N ALA A 44 8.69 -2.33 -3.93
CA ALA A 44 7.25 -2.27 -4.14
C ALA A 44 6.58 -1.17 -3.32
N ALA A 45 7.06 -0.94 -2.10
CA ALA A 45 6.57 0.16 -1.24
C ALA A 45 6.87 1.52 -1.87
N ASN A 46 8.09 1.72 -2.37
CA ASN A 46 8.48 2.95 -3.06
C ASN A 46 7.60 3.23 -4.29
N LEU A 47 7.16 2.19 -5.02
CA LEU A 47 6.27 2.36 -6.17
C LEU A 47 4.87 2.88 -5.81
N ILE A 48 4.44 2.77 -4.55
CA ILE A 48 3.13 3.24 -4.09
C ILE A 48 3.24 4.39 -3.06
N ASP A 49 4.42 5.03 -2.98
CA ASP A 49 4.75 6.03 -1.95
C ASP A 49 4.40 5.54 -0.53
N GLY A 50 4.64 4.26 -0.28
CA GLY A 50 4.25 3.59 0.95
C GLY A 50 5.45 3.15 1.78
N THR A 51 5.16 2.29 2.76
CA THR A 51 6.16 1.64 3.61
C THR A 51 6.12 0.13 3.43
N THR A 52 7.10 -0.58 3.97
CA THR A 52 6.99 -2.04 4.01
C THR A 52 5.92 -2.45 5.03
N ILE A 53 5.33 -3.64 4.89
CA ILE A 53 4.40 -4.18 5.90
C ILE A 53 5.06 -4.18 7.29
N HIS A 54 6.35 -4.52 7.37
CA HIS A 54 7.13 -4.52 8.62
C HIS A 54 7.19 -3.13 9.26
N SER A 55 7.72 -2.13 8.55
CA SER A 55 7.86 -0.78 9.10
C SER A 55 6.52 -0.07 9.28
N GLY A 56 5.57 -0.28 8.36
CA GLY A 56 4.24 0.33 8.38
C GLY A 56 3.34 -0.19 9.51
N LEU A 57 3.56 -1.40 10.00
CA LEU A 57 2.79 -2.00 11.10
C LEU A 57 3.62 -2.21 12.38
N GLY A 58 4.90 -1.82 12.40
CA GLY A 58 5.78 -2.01 13.56
C GLY A 58 6.11 -3.48 13.85
N ILE A 59 6.13 -4.33 12.84
CA ILE A 59 6.44 -5.77 12.99
C ILE A 59 7.95 -5.95 12.98
N ALA A 60 8.50 -6.41 14.10
CA ALA A 60 9.92 -6.70 14.24
C ALA A 60 10.34 -7.87 13.35
N ILE A 61 11.52 -7.76 12.72
CA ILE A 61 12.12 -8.84 11.94
C ILE A 61 12.94 -9.70 12.88
N LYS A 62 12.58 -10.97 13.01
CA LYS A 62 13.42 -11.96 13.68
C LYS A 62 14.64 -12.25 12.80
N ARG A 63 15.83 -12.03 13.33
CA ARG A 63 17.07 -12.50 12.72
C ARG A 63 17.43 -13.81 13.40
N ASP A 64 17.27 -14.92 12.69
CA ASP A 64 17.85 -16.18 13.12
C ASP A 64 19.34 -16.14 12.76
N GLY A 65 20.18 -16.19 13.79
CA GLY A 65 21.63 -16.34 13.68
C GLY A 65 22.03 -17.80 13.60
#